data_AF-A0A958C1J1-F1
#
_entry.id   AF-A0A958C1J1-F1
#
_cell.length_a   1.000
_cell.length_b   1.000
_cell.length_c   1.000
_cell.angle_alpha   90.00
_cell.angle_beta   90.00
_cell.angle_gamma   90.00
#
_symmetry.space_group_name_H-M   'P 1'
#
loop_
_entity.id
_entity.type
_entity.pdbx_description
1 polymer ?
#
loop_
_entity_poly.entity_id
_entity_poly.type
_entity_poly.pdbx_seq_one_letter_code
_entity_poly.pdbx_strand_id
1 'polypeptide(L)'
;MSSEHPSAVVVSTPEQVEQTSFLALQAWLAGSPWRLSGGWFFIAGLAAAGGLTRSLVSWVTLALGLVLAGMLWGGLWTQLTATRGLPDAFTTRRPALPYVTPLSPLGRMVGWQKPGVLGQLVRIGLPLLGLAALVAYLLGTTALLLTMAAVAIVLVGSAAIRADLQDLWAWMRALVVAGLPFALGILTVAAWPDQPRGLWLLGLAGGYVFLAVASVTGAGRDPGIASLLLGALGTAVICGVLVVANLPMAAVVTLLLTVPPLLAQSGRTSSRLGASQAWWLGAVACSSLALGFGIG
;
A
#
# COMPACT_ATOMS: atom_id res chain seq x y z
N MET A 1 -61.89 6.27 15.82
CA MET A 1 -60.71 7.09 15.45
C MET A 1 -59.66 6.13 14.92
N SER A 2 -59.58 6.02 13.59
CA SER A 2 -58.66 5.14 12.88
C SER A 2 -57.43 5.98 12.52
N SER A 3 -56.25 5.60 13.02
CA SER A 3 -54.99 6.28 12.69
C SER A 3 -54.32 5.53 11.54
N GLU A 4 -54.47 6.05 10.33
CA GLU A 4 -53.72 5.62 9.15
C GLU A 4 -52.23 6.00 9.32
N HIS A 5 -51.35 4.99 9.29
CA HIS A 5 -49.91 5.20 9.16
C HIS A 5 -49.54 5.20 7.67
N PRO A 6 -48.99 6.32 7.13
CA PRO A 6 -48.54 6.34 5.75
C PRO A 6 -47.26 5.51 5.62
N SER A 7 -47.34 4.48 4.78
CA SER A 7 -46.21 3.63 4.42
C SER A 7 -45.33 4.40 3.43
N ALA A 8 -44.20 4.93 3.90
CA ALA A 8 -43.19 5.54 3.04
C ALA A 8 -42.48 4.44 2.23
N VAL A 9 -42.86 4.29 0.96
CA VAL A 9 -42.15 3.49 -0.03
C VAL A 9 -40.84 4.21 -0.34
N VAL A 10 -39.75 3.77 0.30
CA VAL A 10 -38.39 4.23 -0.03
C VAL A 10 -37.99 3.56 -1.34
N VAL A 11 -38.20 4.28 -2.44
CA VAL A 11 -37.65 3.94 -3.76
C VAL A 11 -36.15 4.19 -3.71
N SER A 12 -35.35 3.15 -3.48
CA SER A 12 -33.90 3.23 -3.63
C SER A 12 -33.54 3.22 -5.12
N THR A 13 -33.10 4.36 -5.64
CA THR A 13 -32.61 4.50 -7.02
C THR A 13 -31.32 3.67 -7.24
N PRO A 14 -31.08 3.17 -8.47
CA PRO A 14 -29.91 2.34 -8.81
C PRO A 14 -28.55 3.05 -8.70
N GLU A 15 -28.53 4.36 -8.47
CA GLU A 15 -27.36 5.25 -8.48
C GLU A 15 -26.36 5.01 -7.33
N GLN A 16 -26.81 4.43 -6.21
CA GLN A 16 -25.98 4.26 -5.01
C GLN A 16 -25.05 3.02 -5.05
N VAL A 17 -25.11 2.16 -6.07
CA VAL A 17 -24.18 1.02 -6.23
C VAL A 17 -22.91 1.42 -6.99
N GLU A 18 -22.95 2.46 -7.82
CA GLU A 18 -21.77 2.98 -8.53
C GLU A 18 -20.86 3.84 -7.65
N GLN A 19 -21.39 4.39 -6.55
CA GLN A 19 -20.67 5.34 -5.69
C GLN A 19 -19.53 4.71 -4.88
N THR A 20 -19.56 3.41 -4.54
CA THR A 20 -18.55 2.79 -3.67
C THR A 20 -17.22 2.52 -4.40
N SER A 21 -17.28 2.09 -5.66
CA SER A 21 -16.11 1.91 -6.53
C SER A 21 -15.49 3.25 -6.91
N PHE A 22 -16.35 4.24 -7.21
CA PHE A 22 -15.92 5.60 -7.55
C PHE A 22 -15.33 6.34 -6.34
N LEU A 23 -15.80 6.12 -5.11
CA LEU A 23 -15.23 6.76 -3.91
C LEU A 23 -13.84 6.23 -3.55
N ALA A 24 -13.55 4.95 -3.77
CA ALA A 24 -12.20 4.40 -3.54
C ALA A 24 -11.22 4.89 -4.62
N LEU A 25 -11.67 4.95 -5.88
CA LEU A 25 -10.90 5.51 -6.98
C LEU A 25 -10.71 7.03 -6.83
N GLN A 26 -11.74 7.76 -6.38
CA GLN A 26 -11.66 9.18 -6.07
C GLN A 26 -10.80 9.44 -4.84
N ALA A 27 -10.82 8.62 -3.79
CA ALA A 27 -9.89 8.79 -2.66
C ALA A 27 -8.43 8.51 -3.05
N TRP A 28 -8.22 7.67 -4.06
CA TRP A 28 -6.91 7.42 -4.67
C TRP A 28 -6.47 8.60 -5.56
N LEU A 29 -7.34 9.10 -6.45
CA LEU A 29 -7.09 10.23 -7.34
C LEU A 29 -7.04 11.59 -6.61
N ALA A 30 -7.87 11.78 -5.59
CA ALA A 30 -7.92 12.99 -4.76
C ALA A 30 -6.71 13.14 -3.83
N GLY A 31 -5.92 12.07 -3.69
CA GLY A 31 -4.74 12.03 -2.82
C GLY A 31 -3.45 12.62 -3.43
N SER A 32 -3.48 13.15 -4.66
CA SER A 32 -2.34 13.47 -5.53
C SER A 32 -1.73 12.25 -6.23
N PRO A 33 -1.60 12.26 -7.57
CA PRO A 33 -0.95 11.17 -8.32
C PRO A 33 0.53 10.96 -7.92
N TRP A 34 1.12 11.98 -7.30
CA TRP A 34 2.49 11.98 -6.79
C TRP A 34 2.63 11.35 -5.40
N ARG A 35 1.56 10.80 -4.83
CA ARG A 35 1.64 10.17 -3.51
C ARG A 35 2.41 8.86 -3.63
N LEU A 36 3.45 8.69 -2.80
CA LEU A 36 4.13 7.39 -2.68
C LEU A 36 3.11 6.32 -2.31
N SER A 37 2.96 5.38 -3.23
CA SER A 37 2.03 4.24 -3.14
C SER A 37 2.76 2.99 -3.60
N GLY A 38 2.18 1.83 -3.31
CA GLY A 38 2.74 0.56 -3.79
C GLY A 38 2.94 0.53 -5.30
N GLY A 39 2.12 1.25 -6.08
CA GLY A 39 2.30 1.35 -7.54
C GLY A 39 3.66 1.93 -7.96
N TRP A 40 4.13 2.98 -7.27
CA TRP A 40 5.45 3.57 -7.56
C TRP A 40 6.60 2.65 -7.20
N PHE A 41 6.50 1.92 -6.09
CA PHE A 41 7.50 0.92 -5.70
C PHE A 41 7.48 -0.30 -6.63
N PHE A 42 6.32 -0.70 -7.15
CA PHE A 42 6.22 -1.70 -8.21
C PHE A 42 6.95 -1.27 -9.48
N ILE A 43 6.72 -0.04 -9.96
CA ILE A 43 7.44 0.51 -11.10
C ILE A 43 8.95 0.58 -10.82
N ALA A 44 9.34 0.99 -9.61
CA ALA A 44 10.74 1.04 -9.21
C ALA A 44 11.39 -0.36 -9.19
N GLY A 45 10.69 -1.39 -8.71
CA GLY A 45 11.18 -2.76 -8.76
C GLY A 45 11.34 -3.28 -10.19
N LEU A 46 10.36 -2.98 -11.03
CA LEU A 46 10.38 -3.31 -12.46
C LEU A 46 11.52 -2.59 -13.19
N ALA A 47 11.74 -1.30 -12.90
CA ALA A 47 12.84 -0.51 -13.43
C ALA A 47 14.19 -1.07 -12.99
N ALA A 48 14.37 -1.37 -11.70
CA ALA A 48 15.61 -1.92 -11.16
C ALA A 48 15.95 -3.32 -11.72
N ALA A 49 14.93 -4.11 -12.05
CA ALA A 49 15.09 -5.40 -12.74
C ALA A 49 15.39 -5.25 -14.24
N GLY A 50 15.38 -4.03 -14.80
CA GLY A 50 15.59 -3.78 -16.24
C GLY A 50 14.35 -4.09 -17.08
N GLY A 51 13.16 -4.14 -16.47
CA GLY A 51 11.91 -4.40 -17.20
C GLY A 51 11.47 -3.30 -18.15
N LEU A 52 11.99 -2.08 -17.99
CA LEU A 52 11.68 -0.96 -18.90
C LEU A 52 12.51 -0.99 -20.19
N THR A 53 13.71 -1.58 -20.16
CA THR A 53 14.58 -1.69 -21.34
C THR A 53 14.28 -2.94 -22.16
N ARG A 54 13.82 -3.99 -21.50
CA ARG A 54 13.44 -5.24 -22.14
C ARG A 54 11.96 -5.17 -22.48
N SER A 55 11.60 -5.17 -23.76
CA SER A 55 10.22 -5.16 -24.28
C SER A 55 9.40 -6.44 -23.96
N LEU A 56 9.64 -7.05 -22.79
CA LEU A 56 9.12 -8.35 -22.39
C LEU A 56 7.81 -8.25 -21.60
N VAL A 57 7.49 -7.08 -21.04
CA VAL A 57 6.34 -6.93 -20.15
C VAL A 57 5.12 -6.40 -20.92
N SER A 58 4.08 -7.22 -21.01
CA SER A 58 2.78 -6.80 -21.55
C SER A 58 2.19 -5.64 -20.73
N TRP A 59 1.57 -4.68 -21.41
CA TRP A 59 0.86 -3.57 -20.74
C TRP A 59 -0.23 -4.07 -19.79
N VAL A 60 -0.84 -5.23 -20.08
CA VAL A 60 -1.86 -5.86 -19.21
C VAL A 60 -1.23 -6.28 -17.89
N THR A 61 -0.05 -6.91 -17.93
CA THR A 61 0.71 -7.31 -16.73
C THR A 61 1.10 -6.10 -15.89
N LEU A 62 1.51 -5.00 -16.54
CA LEU A 62 1.81 -3.74 -15.85
C LEU A 62 0.57 -3.17 -15.16
N ALA A 63 -0.57 -3.10 -15.86
CA ALA A 63 -1.82 -2.58 -15.32
C ALA A 63 -2.31 -3.43 -14.13
N LEU A 64 -2.30 -4.75 -14.26
CA LEU A 64 -2.70 -5.66 -13.19
C LEU A 64 -1.74 -5.59 -11.99
N GLY A 65 -0.43 -5.48 -12.22
CA GLY A 65 0.58 -5.29 -11.17
C GLY A 65 0.40 -3.99 -10.40
N LEU A 66 0.11 -2.88 -11.11
CA LEU A 66 -0.21 -1.59 -10.51
C LEU A 66 -1.50 -1.61 -9.68
N VAL A 67 -2.54 -2.26 -10.20
CA VAL A 67 -3.80 -2.44 -9.47
C VAL A 67 -3.57 -3.27 -8.20
N LEU A 68 -2.84 -4.38 -8.31
CA LEU A 68 -2.56 -5.27 -7.18
C LEU A 68 -1.75 -4.56 -6.08
N ALA A 69 -0.60 -3.99 -6.45
CA ALA A 69 0.30 -3.34 -5.50
C ALA A 69 -0.23 -2.00 -4.97
N GLY A 70 -0.84 -1.19 -5.83
CA GLY A 70 -1.30 0.15 -5.50
C GLY A 70 -2.66 0.17 -4.81
N MET A 71 -3.67 -0.46 -5.43
CA MET A 71 -5.06 -0.39 -4.99
C MET A 71 -5.43 -1.52 -4.03
N LEU A 72 -5.13 -2.78 -4.39
CA LEU A 72 -5.63 -3.93 -3.66
C LEU A 72 -4.88 -4.14 -2.34
N TRP A 73 -3.54 -4.18 -2.34
CA TRP A 73 -2.75 -4.32 -1.12
C TRP A 73 -2.88 -3.12 -0.17
N GLY A 74 -2.87 -1.90 -0.71
CA GLY A 74 -3.13 -0.69 0.07
C GLY A 74 -4.56 -0.66 0.65
N GLY A 75 -5.55 -1.09 -0.14
CA GLY A 75 -6.93 -1.25 0.30
C GLY A 75 -7.05 -2.27 1.43
N LEU A 76 -6.43 -3.45 1.30
CA LEU A 76 -6.43 -4.49 2.34
C LEU A 76 -5.82 -3.96 3.64
N TRP A 77 -4.67 -3.28 3.56
CA TRP A 77 -4.03 -2.67 4.72
C TRP A 77 -4.96 -1.68 5.42
N THR A 78 -5.48 -0.70 4.68
CA THR A 78 -6.32 0.37 5.25
C THR A 78 -7.63 -0.15 5.84
N GLN A 79 -8.28 -1.12 5.19
CA GLN A 79 -9.53 -1.70 5.67
C GLN A 79 -9.34 -2.59 6.90
N LEU A 80 -8.26 -3.36 6.96
CA LEU A 80 -8.04 -4.33 8.05
C LEU A 80 -7.31 -3.73 9.27
N THR A 81 -6.58 -2.64 9.08
CA THR A 81 -5.87 -1.93 10.16
C THR A 81 -6.56 -0.65 10.62
N ALA A 82 -7.72 -0.30 10.05
CA ALA A 82 -8.51 0.85 10.50
C ALA A 82 -8.94 0.66 11.96
N THR A 83 -8.44 1.52 12.86
CA THR A 83 -8.81 1.55 14.28
C THR A 83 -10.06 2.35 14.56
N ARG A 84 -10.45 3.25 13.65
CA ARG A 84 -11.68 4.05 13.77
C ARG A 84 -12.76 3.42 12.91
N GLY A 85 -13.91 3.14 13.54
CA GLY A 85 -15.09 2.65 12.85
C GLY A 85 -15.36 3.46 11.59
N LEU A 86 -15.65 2.76 10.49
CA LEU A 86 -16.12 3.40 9.28
C LEU A 86 -17.27 4.36 9.62
N PRO A 87 -17.37 5.53 8.96
CA PRO A 87 -18.50 6.42 9.17
C PRO A 87 -19.81 5.65 9.02
N ASP A 88 -20.76 5.91 9.92
CA ASP A 88 -22.06 5.21 10.04
C ASP A 88 -22.91 5.23 8.75
N ALA A 89 -22.50 5.96 7.71
CA ALA A 89 -23.11 5.93 6.38
C ALA A 89 -23.18 4.50 5.77
N PHE A 90 -22.34 3.56 6.20
CA PHE A 90 -22.34 2.17 5.71
C PHE A 90 -23.21 1.19 6.52
N THR A 91 -23.82 1.60 7.64
CA THR A 91 -24.58 0.69 8.51
C THR A 91 -26.06 0.53 8.12
N THR A 92 -26.60 1.34 7.21
CA THR A 92 -28.06 1.41 6.96
C THR A 92 -28.59 0.57 5.79
N ARG A 93 -27.74 0.07 4.87
CA ARG A 93 -28.23 -0.79 3.77
C ARG A 93 -28.38 -2.25 4.22
N ARG A 94 -29.61 -2.65 4.51
CA ARG A 94 -30.00 -4.06 4.71
C ARG A 94 -29.94 -4.78 3.35
N PRO A 95 -29.14 -5.85 3.17
CA PRO A 95 -29.34 -6.74 2.03
C PRO A 95 -30.74 -7.38 2.15
N ALA A 96 -31.47 -7.43 1.03
CA ALA A 96 -32.80 -8.01 0.93
C ALA A 96 -32.76 -9.56 0.97
N LEU A 97 -32.08 -10.11 1.98
CA LEU A 97 -32.07 -11.54 2.25
C LEU A 97 -33.12 -11.82 3.33
N PRO A 98 -34.27 -12.43 2.99
CA PRO A 98 -35.41 -12.58 3.91
C PRO A 98 -35.11 -13.40 5.18
N TYR A 99 -33.95 -14.06 5.27
CA TYR A 99 -33.58 -14.92 6.40
C TYR A 99 -32.51 -14.35 7.33
N VAL A 100 -31.89 -13.20 7.01
CA VAL A 100 -30.86 -12.61 7.87
C VAL A 100 -31.50 -11.56 8.78
N THR A 101 -32.14 -12.01 9.85
CA THR A 101 -32.63 -11.09 10.88
C THR A 101 -31.45 -10.62 11.75
N PRO A 102 -31.41 -9.34 12.18
CA PRO A 102 -30.32 -8.80 13.00
C PRO A 102 -30.16 -9.49 14.36
N LEU A 103 -31.17 -10.23 14.82
CA LEU A 103 -31.15 -11.01 16.07
C LEU A 103 -30.59 -12.42 15.89
N SER A 104 -30.48 -12.90 14.65
CA SER A 104 -29.94 -14.22 14.34
C SER A 104 -28.43 -14.32 14.69
N PRO A 105 -27.92 -15.50 15.04
CA PRO A 105 -26.49 -15.71 15.29
C PRO A 105 -25.64 -15.36 14.07
N LEU A 106 -26.16 -15.59 12.86
CA LEU A 106 -25.56 -15.17 11.59
C LEU A 106 -25.52 -13.64 11.46
N GLY A 107 -26.61 -12.93 11.79
CA GLY A 107 -26.63 -11.47 11.83
C GLY A 107 -25.63 -10.86 12.84
N ARG A 108 -25.39 -11.56 13.96
CA ARG A 108 -24.35 -11.18 14.93
C ARG A 108 -22.94 -11.43 14.40
N MET A 109 -22.69 -12.56 13.73
CA MET A 109 -21.39 -12.84 13.09
C MET A 109 -21.04 -11.85 11.97
N VAL A 110 -22.03 -11.40 11.21
CA VAL A 110 -21.84 -10.38 10.16
C VAL A 110 -21.73 -8.96 10.75
N GLY A 111 -21.77 -8.80 12.07
CA GLY A 111 -21.51 -7.53 12.76
C GLY A 111 -22.63 -6.50 12.61
N TRP A 112 -23.89 -6.92 12.50
CA TRP A 112 -25.03 -6.00 12.30
C TRP A 112 -25.48 -5.28 13.58
N GLN A 113 -25.25 -5.87 14.76
CA GLN A 113 -25.63 -5.25 16.05
C GLN A 113 -24.52 -4.36 16.64
N LYS A 114 -23.27 -4.69 16.35
CA LYS A 114 -22.09 -3.88 16.66
C LYS A 114 -21.14 -4.04 15.48
N PRO A 115 -20.61 -2.95 14.88
CA PRO A 115 -19.59 -3.04 13.83
C PRO A 115 -18.32 -3.63 14.43
N GLY A 116 -18.31 -4.96 14.54
CA GLY A 116 -17.15 -5.73 14.94
C GLY A 116 -16.25 -5.92 13.72
N VAL A 117 -14.97 -6.10 14.00
CA VAL A 117 -13.92 -6.43 13.02
C VAL A 117 -14.38 -7.51 12.02
N LEU A 118 -15.08 -8.54 12.52
CA LEU A 118 -15.54 -9.65 11.70
C LEU A 118 -16.55 -9.21 10.63
N GLY A 119 -17.47 -8.31 10.96
CA GLY A 119 -18.44 -7.77 10.00
C GLY A 119 -17.78 -6.95 8.90
N GLN A 120 -16.78 -6.14 9.26
CA GLN A 120 -15.98 -5.38 8.29
C GLN A 120 -15.15 -6.31 7.40
N LEU A 121 -14.55 -7.34 7.98
CA LEU A 121 -13.76 -8.34 7.26
C LEU A 121 -14.63 -9.10 6.26
N VAL A 122 -15.85 -9.51 6.63
CA VAL A 122 -16.75 -10.24 5.73
C VAL A 122 -17.31 -9.34 4.62
N ARG A 123 -17.71 -8.11 4.94
CA ARG A 123 -18.38 -7.22 3.98
C ARG A 123 -17.44 -6.57 2.97
N ILE A 124 -16.24 -6.19 3.41
CA ILE A 124 -15.30 -5.38 2.60
C ILE A 124 -13.98 -6.13 2.41
N GLY A 125 -13.46 -6.77 3.47
CA GLY A 125 -12.19 -7.49 3.41
C GLY A 125 -12.23 -8.70 2.46
N LEU A 126 -13.27 -9.53 2.56
CA LEU A 126 -13.42 -10.75 1.79
C LEU A 126 -13.54 -10.50 0.28
N PRO A 127 -14.41 -9.59 -0.23
CA PRO A 127 -14.47 -9.33 -1.66
C PRO A 127 -13.16 -8.70 -2.17
N LEU A 128 -12.51 -7.84 -1.39
CA LEU A 128 -11.23 -7.26 -1.75
C LEU A 128 -10.11 -8.31 -1.81
N LEU A 129 -10.10 -9.25 -0.86
CA LEU A 129 -9.16 -10.37 -0.82
C LEU A 129 -9.40 -11.33 -1.98
N GLY A 130 -10.67 -11.62 -2.31
CA GLY A 130 -11.04 -12.41 -3.48
C GLY A 130 -10.57 -11.76 -4.79
N LEU A 131 -10.77 -10.45 -4.93
CA LEU A 131 -10.29 -9.69 -6.08
C LEU A 131 -8.74 -9.67 -6.15
N ALA A 132 -8.06 -9.47 -5.01
CA ALA A 132 -6.60 -9.53 -4.94
C ALA A 132 -6.06 -10.90 -5.32
N ALA A 133 -6.68 -11.98 -4.82
CA ALA A 133 -6.31 -13.35 -5.18
C ALA A 133 -6.54 -13.63 -6.66
N LEU A 134 -7.65 -13.16 -7.23
CA LEU A 134 -7.95 -13.31 -8.66
C LEU A 134 -6.91 -12.58 -9.53
N VAL A 135 -6.63 -11.31 -9.23
CA VAL A 135 -5.62 -10.53 -9.97
C VAL A 135 -4.23 -11.13 -9.82
N ALA A 136 -3.86 -11.59 -8.62
CA ALA A 136 -2.60 -12.27 -8.38
C ALA A 136 -2.49 -13.60 -9.15
N TYR A 137 -3.57 -14.38 -9.19
CA TYR A 137 -3.65 -15.61 -9.98
C TYR A 137 -3.44 -15.35 -11.47
N LEU A 138 -4.03 -14.27 -12.01
CA LEU A 138 -3.84 -13.85 -13.40
C LEU A 138 -2.40 -13.37 -13.69
N LEU A 139 -1.70 -12.82 -12.70
CA LEU A 139 -0.29 -12.44 -12.82
C LEU A 139 0.68 -13.64 -12.74
N GLY A 140 0.27 -14.72 -12.07
CA GLY A 140 1.06 -15.94 -11.91
C GLY A 140 1.29 -16.35 -10.45
N THR A 141 1.98 -17.49 -10.27
CA THR A 141 2.18 -18.12 -8.96
C THR A 141 2.99 -17.26 -7.98
N THR A 142 3.99 -16.53 -8.47
CA THR A 142 4.83 -15.63 -7.64
C THR A 142 4.01 -14.48 -7.06
N ALA A 143 3.13 -13.87 -7.85
CA ALA A 143 2.24 -12.81 -7.39
C ALA A 143 1.22 -13.33 -6.36
N LEU A 144 0.75 -14.56 -6.54
CA LEU A 144 -0.14 -15.22 -5.57
C LEU A 144 0.57 -15.46 -4.23
N LEU A 145 1.81 -15.96 -4.23
CA LEU A 145 2.61 -16.12 -3.01
C LEU A 145 2.87 -14.79 -2.31
N LEU A 146 3.22 -13.73 -3.06
CA LEU A 146 3.39 -12.40 -2.49
C LEU A 146 2.07 -11.83 -1.94
N THR A 147 0.94 -12.13 -2.56
CA THR A 147 -0.37 -11.71 -2.06
C THR A 147 -0.72 -12.45 -0.77
N MET A 148 -0.41 -13.74 -0.66
CA MET A 148 -0.55 -14.49 0.60
C MET A 148 0.35 -13.90 1.70
N ALA A 149 1.59 -13.54 1.36
CA ALA A 149 2.49 -12.84 2.28
C ALA A 149 1.94 -11.47 2.69
N ALA A 150 1.40 -10.69 1.74
CA ALA A 150 0.76 -9.40 2.01
C ALA A 150 -0.41 -9.56 3.00
N VAL A 151 -1.29 -10.55 2.77
CA VAL A 151 -2.40 -10.86 3.67
C VAL A 151 -1.88 -11.25 5.07
N ALA A 152 -0.87 -12.10 5.16
CA ALA A 152 -0.28 -12.48 6.45
C ALA A 152 0.28 -11.25 7.20
N ILE A 153 1.02 -10.38 6.51
CA ILE A 153 1.57 -9.14 7.09
C ILE A 153 0.45 -8.18 7.52
N VAL A 154 -0.62 -8.05 6.73
CA VAL A 154 -1.78 -7.23 7.10
C VAL A 154 -2.47 -7.78 8.34
N LEU A 155 -2.61 -9.10 8.47
CA LEU A 155 -3.17 -9.74 9.67
C LEU A 155 -2.28 -9.48 10.89
N VAL A 156 -0.96 -9.65 10.76
CA VAL A 156 0.00 -9.33 11.83
C VAL A 156 -0.06 -7.85 12.20
N GLY A 157 -0.11 -6.95 11.22
CA GLY A 157 -0.27 -5.51 11.46
C GLY A 157 -1.58 -5.17 12.17
N SER A 158 -2.68 -5.87 11.83
CA SER A 158 -3.98 -5.70 12.49
C SER A 158 -3.97 -6.20 13.95
N ALA A 159 -3.17 -7.22 14.26
CA ALA A 159 -2.96 -7.67 15.63
C ALA A 159 -2.03 -6.71 16.39
N ALA A 160 -0.96 -6.24 15.76
CA ALA A 160 0.00 -5.30 16.33
C ALA A 160 -0.67 -4.00 16.80
N ILE A 161 -1.54 -3.41 15.96
CA ILE A 161 -2.23 -2.17 16.33
C ILE A 161 -3.22 -2.35 17.49
N ARG A 162 -3.76 -3.56 17.68
CA ARG A 162 -4.62 -3.88 18.84
C ARG A 162 -3.84 -4.15 20.11
N ALA A 163 -2.63 -4.65 19.96
CA ALA A 163 -1.66 -4.84 21.04
C ALA A 163 -0.89 -3.55 21.37
N ASP A 164 -1.24 -2.42 20.75
CA ASP A 164 -0.56 -1.13 20.87
C ASP A 164 0.95 -1.16 20.51
N LEU A 165 1.34 -2.08 19.62
CA LEU A 165 2.71 -2.22 19.12
C LEU A 165 2.92 -1.32 17.89
N GLN A 166 3.01 -0.01 18.11
CA GLN A 166 3.09 1.00 17.04
C GLN A 166 4.31 0.81 16.13
N ASP A 167 5.47 0.44 16.68
CA ASP A 167 6.69 0.21 15.90
C ASP A 167 6.53 -0.97 14.94
N LEU A 168 6.00 -2.09 15.44
CA LEU A 168 5.73 -3.27 14.62
C LEU A 168 4.71 -2.94 13.52
N TRP A 169 3.67 -2.18 13.84
CA TRP A 169 2.69 -1.72 12.85
C TRP A 169 3.33 -0.88 11.74
N ALA A 170 4.25 0.02 12.07
CA ALA A 170 4.98 0.83 11.09
C ALA A 170 5.84 -0.04 10.14
N TRP A 171 6.52 -1.05 10.67
CA TRP A 171 7.28 -2.02 9.88
C TRP A 171 6.41 -2.85 8.94
N MET A 172 5.30 -3.39 9.45
CA MET A 172 4.35 -4.16 8.63
C MET A 172 3.76 -3.28 7.52
N ARG A 173 3.45 -2.02 7.82
CA ARG A 173 2.98 -1.05 6.82
C ARG A 173 4.02 -0.80 5.74
N ALA A 174 5.27 -0.56 6.13
CA ALA A 174 6.36 -0.30 5.21
C ALA A 174 6.64 -1.49 4.29
N LEU A 175 6.52 -2.72 4.80
CA LEU A 175 6.62 -3.93 3.98
C LEU A 175 5.48 -4.01 2.95
N VAL A 176 4.24 -3.74 3.34
CA VAL A 176 3.08 -3.80 2.41
C VAL A 176 3.10 -2.67 1.38
N VAL A 177 3.56 -1.48 1.75
CA VAL A 177 3.52 -0.30 0.89
C VAL A 177 4.77 -0.17 -0.01
N ALA A 178 5.94 -0.62 0.45
CA ALA A 178 7.19 -0.45 -0.27
C ALA A 178 7.84 -1.80 -0.63
N GLY A 179 8.11 -2.64 0.38
CA GLY A 179 8.91 -3.86 0.20
C GLY A 179 8.28 -4.88 -0.76
N LEU A 180 7.04 -5.30 -0.49
CA LEU A 180 6.32 -6.28 -1.30
C LEU A 180 6.05 -5.77 -2.72
N PRO A 181 5.56 -4.53 -2.94
CA PRO A 181 5.39 -3.99 -4.29
C PRO A 181 6.68 -3.98 -5.10
N PHE A 182 7.79 -3.59 -4.48
CA PHE A 182 9.09 -3.60 -5.12
C PHE A 182 9.52 -5.02 -5.51
N ALA A 183 9.35 -5.99 -4.61
CA ALA A 183 9.60 -7.41 -4.91
C ALA A 183 8.72 -7.95 -6.04
N LEU A 184 7.44 -7.55 -6.08
CA LEU A 184 6.53 -7.89 -7.17
C LEU A 184 7.05 -7.35 -8.51
N GLY A 185 7.48 -6.08 -8.55
CA GLY A 185 8.06 -5.46 -9.74
C GLY A 185 9.27 -6.23 -10.28
N ILE A 186 10.18 -6.65 -9.39
CA ILE A 186 11.35 -7.47 -9.78
C ILE A 186 10.90 -8.81 -10.39
N LEU A 187 10.00 -9.51 -9.69
CA LEU A 187 9.57 -10.86 -10.05
C LEU A 187 8.71 -10.91 -11.32
N THR A 188 8.14 -9.78 -11.77
CA THR A 188 7.43 -9.73 -13.06
C THR A 188 8.35 -9.77 -14.28
N VAL A 189 9.63 -9.44 -14.13
CA VAL A 189 10.60 -9.37 -15.24
C VAL A 189 11.49 -10.61 -15.29
N ALA A 190 11.85 -11.16 -14.13
CA ALA A 190 12.75 -12.31 -14.05
C ALA A 190 12.42 -13.19 -12.85
N ALA A 191 12.66 -14.50 -13.01
CA ALA A 191 12.94 -15.35 -11.85
C ALA A 191 14.12 -14.72 -11.07
N TRP A 192 14.12 -14.85 -9.75
CA TRP A 192 14.99 -14.09 -8.86
C TRP A 192 16.43 -13.98 -9.41
N PRO A 193 16.97 -12.75 -9.57
CA PRO A 193 18.19 -12.55 -10.34
C PRO A 193 19.40 -13.19 -9.68
N ASP A 194 20.33 -13.66 -10.51
CA ASP A 194 21.59 -14.26 -10.08
C ASP A 194 22.36 -13.34 -9.12
N GLN A 195 23.16 -13.96 -8.24
CA GLN A 195 24.10 -13.20 -7.40
C GLN A 195 25.21 -12.62 -8.29
N PRO A 196 25.61 -11.34 -8.12
CA PRO A 196 25.35 -10.45 -6.98
C PRO A 196 24.10 -9.57 -7.10
N ARG A 197 23.43 -9.54 -8.25
CA ARG A 197 22.33 -8.59 -8.53
C ARG A 197 21.15 -8.74 -7.57
N GLY A 198 20.82 -9.97 -7.17
CA GLY A 198 19.79 -10.23 -6.17
C GLY A 198 20.05 -9.54 -4.82
N LEU A 199 21.32 -9.47 -4.38
CA LEU A 199 21.68 -8.81 -3.11
C LEU A 199 21.51 -7.29 -3.19
N TRP A 200 21.86 -6.68 -4.33
CA TRP A 200 21.66 -5.25 -4.55
C TRP A 200 20.18 -4.87 -4.55
N LEU A 201 19.34 -5.69 -5.20
CA LEU A 201 17.90 -5.47 -5.21
C LEU A 201 17.27 -5.63 -3.82
N LEU A 202 17.72 -6.62 -3.02
CA LEU A 202 17.33 -6.75 -1.62
C LEU A 202 17.78 -5.55 -0.78
N GLY A 203 18.99 -5.05 -1.02
CA GLY A 203 19.51 -3.85 -0.37
C GLY A 203 18.65 -2.63 -0.68
N LEU A 204 18.28 -2.41 -1.94
CA LEU A 204 17.36 -1.33 -2.32
C LEU A 204 15.98 -1.50 -1.67
N ALA A 205 15.41 -2.70 -1.72
CA ALA A 205 14.11 -3.00 -1.10
C ALA A 205 14.16 -2.70 0.41
N GLY A 206 15.20 -3.14 1.10
CA GLY A 206 15.43 -2.87 2.52
C GLY A 206 15.52 -1.37 2.79
N GLY A 207 16.32 -0.64 2.01
CA GLY A 207 16.45 0.81 2.11
C GLY A 207 15.11 1.54 1.98
N TYR A 208 14.27 1.16 1.00
CA TYR A 208 12.94 1.73 0.85
C TYR A 208 11.99 1.40 2.02
N VAL A 209 12.10 0.19 2.59
CA VAL A 209 11.33 -0.16 3.79
C VAL A 209 11.74 0.73 4.96
N PHE A 210 13.04 0.94 5.20
CA PHE A 210 13.52 1.86 6.25
C PHE A 210 13.00 3.28 6.06
N LEU A 211 13.02 3.79 4.82
CA LEU A 211 12.47 5.11 4.49
C LEU A 211 10.96 5.20 4.72
N ALA A 212 10.22 4.15 4.35
CA ALA A 212 8.79 4.08 4.57
C ALA A 212 8.47 4.04 6.08
N VAL A 213 9.23 3.28 6.88
CA VAL A 213 9.09 3.29 8.36
C VAL A 213 9.36 4.68 8.92
N ALA A 214 10.44 5.34 8.51
CA ALA A 214 10.79 6.70 8.93
C ALA A 214 9.65 7.70 8.62
N SER A 215 9.02 7.57 7.45
CA SER A 215 7.90 8.44 7.06
C SER A 215 6.66 8.25 7.94
N VAL A 216 6.41 7.03 8.43
CA VAL A 216 5.27 6.70 9.28
C VAL A 216 5.52 7.16 10.71
N THR A 217 6.72 6.91 11.25
CA THR A 217 7.09 7.32 12.61
C THR A 217 7.26 8.82 12.75
N GLY A 218 7.81 9.48 11.72
CA GLY A 218 7.97 10.95 11.67
C GLY A 218 6.66 11.73 11.52
N ALA A 219 5.57 11.10 11.09
CA ALA A 219 4.24 11.73 11.01
C ALA A 219 3.53 11.82 12.38
N GLY A 220 4.12 11.27 13.45
CA GLY A 220 3.62 11.35 14.81
C GLY A 220 3.74 12.74 15.45
N ARG A 221 3.19 12.88 16.67
CA ARG A 221 3.11 14.16 17.39
C ARG A 221 4.49 14.72 17.76
N ASP A 222 5.49 13.85 17.87
CA ASP A 222 6.90 14.18 18.09
C ASP A 222 7.76 13.39 17.09
N PRO A 223 8.21 13.99 15.96
CA PRO A 223 9.19 13.37 15.09
C PRO A 223 10.50 13.24 15.87
N GLY A 224 10.67 12.09 16.52
CA GLY A 224 11.87 11.81 17.30
C GLY A 224 13.10 11.67 16.40
N ILE A 225 14.27 11.90 16.98
CA ILE A 225 15.59 11.64 16.38
C ILE A 225 15.63 10.25 15.73
N ALA A 226 14.92 9.27 16.30
CA ALA A 226 14.78 7.92 15.75
C ALA A 226 14.26 7.89 14.30
N SER A 227 13.24 8.69 13.96
CA SER A 227 12.69 8.74 12.59
C SER A 227 13.70 9.28 11.58
N LEU A 228 14.46 10.32 11.96
CA LEU A 228 15.55 10.86 11.13
C LEU A 228 16.70 9.88 10.98
N LEU A 229 17.08 9.17 12.04
CA LEU A 229 18.11 8.14 11.99
C LEU A 229 17.68 6.96 11.10
N LEU A 230 16.43 6.52 11.17
CA LEU A 230 15.86 5.49 10.29
C LEU A 230 15.86 5.96 8.82
N GLY A 231 15.48 7.21 8.57
CA GLY A 231 15.50 7.80 7.24
C GLY A 231 16.91 7.94 6.66
N ALA A 232 17.86 8.39 7.49
CA ALA A 232 19.27 8.47 7.14
C ALA A 232 19.86 7.09 6.87
N LEU A 233 19.52 6.08 7.68
CA LEU A 233 19.95 4.70 7.49
C LEU A 233 19.39 4.11 6.19
N GLY A 234 18.09 4.29 5.91
CA GLY A 234 17.50 3.85 4.64
C GLY A 234 18.18 4.50 3.42
N THR A 235 18.48 5.79 3.51
CA THR A 235 19.22 6.53 2.47
C THR A 235 20.65 6.01 2.32
N ALA A 236 21.36 5.79 3.43
CA ALA A 236 22.72 5.26 3.44
C ALA A 236 22.79 3.86 2.82
N VAL A 237 21.81 2.99 3.11
CA VAL A 237 21.70 1.67 2.48
C VAL A 237 21.53 1.79 0.97
N ILE A 238 20.61 2.64 0.49
CA ILE A 238 20.39 2.85 -0.96
C ILE A 238 21.66 3.37 -1.64
N CYS A 239 22.29 4.39 -1.08
CA CYS A 239 23.52 4.96 -1.61
C CYS A 239 24.67 3.95 -1.56
N GLY A 240 24.80 3.17 -0.49
CA GLY A 240 25.81 2.13 -0.34
C GLY A 240 25.66 1.04 -1.40
N VAL A 241 24.43 0.59 -1.67
CA VAL A 241 24.14 -0.35 -2.76
C VAL A 241 24.57 0.21 -4.11
N LEU A 242 24.23 1.47 -4.40
CA LEU A 242 24.60 2.13 -5.66
C LEU A 242 26.12 2.28 -5.80
N VAL A 243 26.83 2.62 -4.73
CA VAL A 243 28.30 2.72 -4.74
C VAL A 243 28.95 1.36 -4.96
N VAL A 244 28.49 0.31 -4.27
CA VAL A 244 28.98 -1.07 -4.45
C VAL A 244 28.68 -1.59 -5.86
N ALA A 245 27.56 -1.15 -6.46
CA ALA A 245 27.22 -1.44 -7.86
C ALA A 245 27.99 -0.57 -8.88
N ASN A 246 29.00 0.20 -8.46
CA ASN A 246 29.78 1.12 -9.29
C ASN A 246 28.97 2.26 -9.94
N LEU A 247 27.94 2.74 -9.26
CA LEU A 247 27.07 3.85 -9.69
C LEU A 247 27.14 5.07 -8.74
N PRO A 248 28.32 5.66 -8.49
CA PRO A 248 28.49 6.72 -7.49
C PRO A 248 27.73 8.01 -7.84
N MET A 249 27.60 8.33 -9.13
CA MET A 249 26.84 9.53 -9.56
C MET A 249 25.35 9.39 -9.22
N ALA A 250 24.78 8.20 -9.43
CA ALA A 250 23.40 7.93 -9.03
C ALA A 250 23.23 7.99 -7.51
N ALA A 251 24.22 7.55 -6.73
CA ALA A 251 24.21 7.68 -5.28
C ALA A 251 24.18 9.15 -4.83
N VAL A 252 25.00 10.02 -5.44
CA VAL A 252 25.00 11.46 -5.14
C VAL A 252 23.66 12.11 -5.48
N VAL A 253 23.10 11.82 -6.66
CA VAL A 253 21.79 12.37 -7.05
C VAL A 253 20.70 11.87 -6.12
N THR A 254 20.69 10.58 -5.79
CA THR A 254 19.72 10.01 -4.85
C THR A 254 19.84 10.67 -3.48
N LEU A 255 21.07 10.84 -2.96
CA LEU A 255 21.33 11.52 -1.70
C LEU A 255 20.75 12.95 -1.73
N LEU A 256 21.06 13.72 -2.77
CA LEU A 256 20.53 15.10 -2.93
C LEU A 256 19.00 15.14 -2.97
N LEU A 257 18.35 14.15 -3.61
CA LEU A 257 16.89 14.07 -3.68
C LEU A 257 16.24 13.62 -2.36
N THR A 258 16.95 12.88 -1.52
CA THR A 258 16.45 12.43 -0.19
C THR A 258 16.64 13.45 0.93
N VAL A 259 17.54 14.42 0.79
CA VAL A 259 17.78 15.44 1.83
C VAL A 259 16.55 16.33 2.09
N PRO A 260 15.90 16.96 1.08
CA PRO A 260 14.72 17.79 1.30
C PRO A 260 13.59 17.09 2.07
N PRO A 261 13.20 15.84 1.75
CA PRO A 261 12.16 15.18 2.53
C PRO A 261 12.58 14.85 3.97
N LEU A 262 13.84 14.50 4.23
CA LEU A 262 14.33 14.28 5.60
C LEU A 262 14.31 15.58 6.41
N LEU A 263 14.71 16.70 5.81
CA LEU A 263 14.61 18.01 6.44
C LEU A 263 13.15 18.43 6.66
N ALA A 264 12.27 18.13 5.69
CA ALA A 264 10.83 18.40 5.82
C ALA A 264 10.19 17.59 6.96
N GLN A 265 10.70 16.39 7.29
CA GLN A 265 10.26 15.63 8.45
C GLN A 265 10.71 16.28 9.77
N SER A 266 11.87 16.95 9.80
CA SER A 266 12.34 17.67 10.99
C SER A 266 11.61 19.02 11.20
N GLY A 267 11.09 19.63 10.14
CA GLY A 267 10.39 20.92 10.20
C GLY A 267 8.86 20.76 10.36
N ARG A 268 8.27 21.40 11.36
CA ARG A 268 6.81 21.39 11.66
C ARG A 268 5.89 22.02 10.58
N THR A 269 6.32 22.14 9.33
CA THR A 269 5.57 22.86 8.28
C THR A 269 4.86 21.90 7.33
N SER A 270 3.58 21.67 7.61
CA SER A 270 2.70 20.78 6.84
C SER A 270 2.54 21.16 5.36
N SER A 271 2.69 22.44 5.00
CA SER A 271 2.60 22.91 3.60
C SER A 271 3.74 22.44 2.70
N ARG A 272 4.85 21.95 3.26
CA ARG A 272 6.01 21.43 2.50
C ARG A 272 5.91 19.93 2.19
N LEU A 273 4.91 19.24 2.73
CA LEU A 273 4.72 17.78 2.57
C LEU A 273 4.34 17.38 1.14
N GLY A 274 3.60 18.23 0.40
CA GLY A 274 3.25 17.93 -0.99
C GLY A 274 4.46 17.98 -1.92
N ALA A 275 5.29 19.01 -1.77
CA ALA A 275 6.52 19.14 -2.55
C ALA A 275 7.51 18.01 -2.22
N SER A 276 7.65 17.62 -0.94
CA SER A 276 8.59 16.56 -0.53
C SER A 276 8.29 15.18 -1.10
N GLN A 277 7.04 14.89 -1.49
CA GLN A 277 6.68 13.64 -2.16
C GLN A 277 7.30 13.52 -3.56
N ALA A 278 7.35 14.62 -4.32
CA ALA A 278 7.99 14.61 -5.64
C ALA A 278 9.50 14.33 -5.53
N TRP A 279 10.18 14.88 -4.51
CA TRP A 279 11.59 14.60 -4.23
C TRP A 279 11.83 13.13 -3.89
N TRP A 280 10.98 12.54 -3.05
CA TRP A 280 11.03 11.10 -2.75
C TRP A 280 10.84 10.23 -4.00
N LEU A 281 9.83 10.54 -4.82
CA LEU A 281 9.61 9.81 -6.06
C LEU A 281 10.79 9.95 -7.02
N GLY A 282 11.39 11.14 -7.11
CA GLY A 282 12.62 11.36 -7.86
C GLY A 282 13.77 10.48 -7.36
N ALA A 283 13.97 10.38 -6.05
CA ALA A 283 15.01 9.53 -5.46
C ALA A 283 14.77 8.04 -5.78
N VAL A 284 13.53 7.57 -5.63
CA VAL A 284 13.14 6.18 -5.94
C VAL A 284 13.31 5.88 -7.42
N ALA A 285 12.87 6.77 -8.30
CA ALA A 285 13.00 6.61 -9.75
C ALA A 285 14.48 6.63 -10.18
N CYS A 286 15.27 7.58 -9.67
CA CYS A 286 16.69 7.71 -10.04
C CYS A 286 17.49 6.47 -9.61
N SER A 287 17.36 6.04 -8.36
CA SER A 287 18.10 4.88 -7.85
C SER A 287 17.68 3.56 -8.51
N SER A 288 16.39 3.36 -8.75
CA SER A 288 15.90 2.15 -9.46
C SER A 288 16.30 2.13 -10.93
N LEU A 289 16.14 3.23 -11.67
CA LEU A 289 16.57 3.32 -13.07
C LEU A 289 18.07 3.14 -13.20
N ALA A 290 18.86 3.80 -12.34
CA ALA A 290 20.32 3.68 -12.36
C ALA A 290 20.76 2.21 -12.21
N LEU A 291 20.16 1.47 -11.27
CA LEU A 291 20.48 0.04 -11.10
C LEU A 291 20.01 -0.80 -12.30
N GLY A 292 18.85 -0.47 -12.88
CA GLY A 292 18.31 -1.13 -14.06
C GLY A 292 19.17 -0.98 -15.32
N PHE A 293 19.71 0.21 -15.55
CA PHE A 293 20.57 0.53 -16.70
C PHE A 293 22.04 0.16 -16.48
N GLY A 294 22.56 0.34 -15.26
CA GLY A 294 23.99 0.17 -14.98
C GLY A 294 24.50 -1.27 -14.96
N ILE A 295 23.60 -2.25 -14.89
CA ILE A 295 23.91 -3.70 -14.82
C ILE A 295 23.27 -4.43 -16.02
N GLY A 296 22.71 -3.68 -16.97
CA GLY A 296 22.02 -4.18 -18.16
C GLY A 296 22.94 -4.67 -19.25
#